data_AF-S9S0Q7-F1
#
_entry.id   AF-S9S0Q7-F1
#
_cell.length_a   1.000
_cell.length_b   1.000
_cell.length_c   1.000
_cell.angle_alpha   90.00
_cell.angle_beta   90.00
_cell.angle_gamma   90.00
#
_symmetry.space_group_name_H-M   'P 1'
#
loop_
_entity.id
_entity.type
_entity.pdbx_description
1 polymer ?
#
loop_
_entity_poly.entity_id
_entity_poly.type
_entity_poly.pdbx_seq_one_letter_code
_entity_poly.pdbx_strand_id
1 'polypeptide(L)'
;MSRDLSRRAFLTRTAAVGCSLAASPLVTPVTFAATPGENRLVVIILRGAMDGLGAVMPHGDPAWAGLRGRPDFDAKDGPTDLDGFFALNGALAPLLPLWRQGELSVAHAVSTPYRDKRSHFDGQDLLEAGIADLSQGLSRDGWLNRMLSHYPGVGTETAYAVGRDSLSILSGDGPRLALDARGRSRAQPPGPAPGRARHAGRPRLRLGPDAGAGHLRGRWRPGGRRDGAGRDDGRDAR
;
A
#
# COMPACT_ATOMS: atom_id res chain seq x y z
N MET A 1 -41.63 46.82 -7.95
CA MET A 1 -41.91 45.38 -8.14
C MET A 1 -41.42 44.65 -6.89
N SER A 2 -42.33 44.33 -5.96
CA SER A 2 -41.98 43.53 -4.78
C SER A 2 -41.82 42.07 -5.22
N ARG A 3 -40.66 41.47 -4.99
CA ARG A 3 -40.46 40.04 -5.27
C ARG A 3 -40.99 39.25 -4.07
N ASP A 4 -42.22 38.75 -4.18
CA ASP A 4 -42.80 37.90 -3.14
C ASP A 4 -41.95 36.63 -2.94
N LEU A 5 -41.38 36.49 -1.74
CA LEU A 5 -40.65 35.30 -1.33
C LEU A 5 -41.65 34.16 -1.06
N SER A 6 -41.96 33.36 -2.09
CA SER A 6 -42.79 32.17 -1.90
C SER A 6 -42.03 31.08 -1.15
N ARG A 7 -42.74 30.26 -0.35
CA ARG A 7 -42.15 29.10 0.36
C ARG A 7 -41.37 28.18 -0.60
N ARG A 8 -41.87 28.00 -1.82
CA ARG A 8 -41.19 27.24 -2.88
C ARG A 8 -39.88 27.91 -3.30
N ALA A 9 -39.89 29.22 -3.57
CA ALA A 9 -38.69 29.96 -3.93
C ALA A 9 -37.65 29.97 -2.80
N PHE A 10 -38.08 30.04 -1.54
CA PHE A 10 -37.20 29.91 -0.38
C PHE A 10 -36.56 28.51 -0.32
N LEU A 11 -37.36 27.44 -0.34
CA LEU A 11 -36.82 26.07 -0.25
C LEU A 11 -35.88 25.72 -1.42
N THR A 12 -36.22 26.11 -2.65
CA THR A 12 -35.37 25.85 -3.82
C THR A 12 -34.05 26.63 -3.75
N ARG A 13 -34.08 27.89 -3.30
CA ARG A 13 -32.86 28.70 -3.15
C ARG A 13 -31.99 28.23 -2.00
N THR A 14 -32.58 27.86 -0.86
CA THR A 14 -31.85 27.31 0.28
C THR A 14 -31.23 25.95 -0.04
N ALA A 15 -31.91 25.10 -0.82
CA ALA A 15 -31.34 23.84 -1.31
C ALA A 15 -30.16 24.06 -2.26
N ALA A 16 -30.25 25.04 -3.17
CA ALA A 16 -29.17 25.38 -4.09
C ALA A 16 -27.95 25.96 -3.36
N VAL A 17 -28.15 26.90 -2.42
CA VAL A 17 -27.08 27.46 -1.59
C VAL A 17 -26.48 26.39 -0.67
N GLY A 18 -27.30 25.52 -0.09
CA GLY A 18 -26.86 24.39 0.73
C GLY A 18 -26.01 23.38 -0.06
N CYS A 19 -26.39 23.05 -1.30
CA CYS A 19 -25.60 22.19 -2.17
C CYS A 19 -24.26 22.83 -2.56
N SER A 20 -24.26 24.14 -2.84
CA SER A 20 -23.03 24.88 -3.18
C SER A 20 -22.09 25.05 -1.98
N LEU A 21 -22.63 25.19 -0.76
CA LEU A 21 -21.84 25.21 0.47
C LEU A 21 -21.26 23.82 0.78
N ALA A 22 -22.03 22.75 0.61
CA ALA A 22 -21.54 21.39 0.84
C ALA A 22 -20.42 20.97 -0.15
N ALA A 23 -20.43 21.53 -1.37
CA ALA A 23 -19.38 21.34 -2.38
C ALA A 23 -18.24 22.39 -2.29
N SER A 24 -18.29 23.31 -1.31
CA SER A 24 -17.25 24.34 -1.15
C SER A 24 -16.00 23.75 -0.49
N PRO A 25 -14.80 23.95 -1.06
CA PRO A 25 -13.54 23.56 -0.42
C PRO A 25 -13.28 24.25 0.94
N LEU A 26 -14.08 25.27 1.29
CA LEU A 26 -14.04 25.92 2.61
C LEU A 26 -14.86 25.19 3.67
N VAL A 27 -15.77 24.28 3.26
CA VAL A 27 -16.68 23.53 4.15
C VAL A 27 -16.37 22.03 4.09
N THR A 28 -15.88 21.53 2.95
CA THR A 28 -15.28 20.20 2.85
C THR A 28 -13.85 20.26 3.40
N PRO A 29 -13.51 19.54 4.48
CA PRO A 29 -12.15 19.55 5.01
C PRO A 29 -11.19 18.95 3.98
N VAL A 30 -10.45 19.82 3.28
CA VAL A 30 -9.30 19.43 2.47
C VAL A 30 -8.14 19.20 3.42
N THR A 31 -7.66 17.97 3.44
CA THR A 31 -6.57 17.56 4.32
C THR A 31 -5.24 17.85 3.62
N PHE A 32 -4.58 18.94 3.99
CA PHE A 32 -3.27 19.28 3.42
C PHE A 32 -2.17 18.63 4.22
N ALA A 33 -1.50 17.65 3.63
CA ALA A 33 -0.26 17.15 4.19
C ALA A 33 0.89 18.13 3.95
N ALA A 34 1.39 18.71 5.04
CA ALA A 34 2.60 19.51 5.07
C ALA A 34 3.77 18.58 5.42
N THR A 35 4.57 18.24 4.42
CA THR A 35 5.84 17.54 4.60
C THR A 35 6.95 18.41 4.01
N PRO A 36 8.18 18.37 4.56
CA PRO A 36 9.32 18.95 3.87
C PRO A 36 9.51 18.31 2.49
N GLY A 37 9.16 19.06 1.43
CA GLY A 37 9.30 18.67 0.02
C GLY A 37 7.97 18.37 -0.71
N GLU A 38 8.07 18.06 -2.00
CA GLU A 38 6.93 17.79 -2.89
C GLU A 38 6.55 16.31 -2.96
N ASN A 39 7.38 15.42 -2.40
CA ASN A 39 7.14 13.98 -2.47
C ASN A 39 5.97 13.58 -1.56
N ARG A 40 5.03 12.81 -2.10
CA ARG A 40 3.86 12.29 -1.38
C ARG A 40 3.80 10.78 -1.54
N LEU A 41 3.70 10.07 -0.42
CA LEU A 41 3.45 8.63 -0.40
C LEU A 41 1.99 8.39 -0.05
N VAL A 42 1.26 7.72 -0.93
CA VAL A 42 -0.11 7.27 -0.67
C VAL A 42 -0.09 5.74 -0.59
N VAL A 43 -0.51 5.20 0.54
CA VAL A 43 -0.65 3.75 0.75
C VAL A 43 -2.14 3.42 0.81
N ILE A 44 -2.60 2.59 -0.12
CA ILE A 44 -3.99 2.11 -0.17
C ILE A 44 -4.01 0.65 0.26
N ILE A 45 -4.71 0.36 1.36
CA ILE A 45 -4.91 -1.01 1.84
C ILE A 45 -6.32 -1.44 1.46
N LEU A 46 -6.42 -2.40 0.55
CA LEU A 46 -7.69 -2.99 0.13
C LEU A 46 -8.11 -4.08 1.13
N ARG A 47 -8.87 -3.69 2.16
CA ARG A 47 -9.51 -4.64 3.08
C ARG A 47 -10.74 -5.25 2.40
N GLY A 48 -10.76 -6.57 2.19
CA GLY A 48 -11.87 -7.24 1.51
C GLY A 48 -11.51 -8.43 0.61
N ALA A 49 -10.31 -9.00 0.77
CA ALA A 49 -9.86 -10.21 0.07
C ALA A 49 -9.95 -10.11 -1.47
N MET A 50 -9.35 -9.05 -2.04
CA MET A 50 -9.17 -8.95 -3.50
C MET A 50 -8.39 -10.15 -4.04
N ASP A 51 -8.91 -10.81 -5.07
CA ASP A 51 -8.18 -11.86 -5.80
C ASP A 51 -7.09 -11.24 -6.67
N GLY A 52 -5.86 -11.22 -6.16
CA GLY A 52 -4.70 -10.69 -6.89
C GLY A 52 -4.39 -11.44 -8.19
N LEU A 53 -4.69 -12.74 -8.26
CA LEU A 53 -4.52 -13.53 -9.48
C LEU A 53 -5.58 -13.18 -10.53
N GLY A 54 -6.78 -12.78 -10.10
CA GLY A 54 -7.82 -12.30 -11.00
C GLY A 54 -7.60 -10.85 -11.47
N ALA A 55 -6.91 -10.03 -10.66
CA ALA A 55 -6.56 -8.66 -11.00
C ALA A 55 -5.45 -8.60 -12.05
N VAL A 56 -4.39 -9.38 -11.86
CA VAL A 56 -3.27 -9.52 -12.81
C VAL A 56 -2.98 -11.00 -12.99
N MET A 57 -3.42 -11.53 -14.12
CA MET A 57 -3.43 -12.96 -14.42
C MET A 57 -2.11 -13.40 -15.04
N PRO A 58 -1.36 -14.35 -14.45
CA PRO A 58 -0.20 -14.98 -15.08
C PRO A 58 -0.66 -16.01 -16.14
N HIS A 59 -1.32 -15.56 -17.20
CA HIS A 59 -1.90 -16.43 -18.24
C HIS A 59 -0.85 -17.23 -19.03
N GLY A 60 0.39 -16.75 -19.07
CA GLY A 60 1.53 -17.45 -19.67
C GLY A 60 2.07 -18.61 -18.83
N ASP A 61 1.61 -18.78 -17.58
CA ASP A 61 1.96 -19.95 -16.76
C ASP A 61 1.29 -21.22 -17.34
N PRO A 62 2.04 -22.28 -17.66
CA PRO A 62 1.47 -23.54 -18.18
C PRO A 62 0.39 -24.16 -17.28
N ALA A 63 0.46 -23.94 -15.97
CA ALA A 63 -0.52 -24.46 -15.02
C ALA A 63 -1.82 -23.62 -14.99
N TRP A 64 -1.80 -22.37 -15.44
CA TRP A 64 -2.93 -21.45 -15.32
C TRP A 64 -4.19 -21.99 -15.98
N ALA A 65 -4.09 -22.38 -17.25
CA ALA A 65 -5.24 -22.81 -18.04
C ALA A 65 -5.94 -24.03 -17.43
N GLY A 66 -5.18 -24.95 -16.83
CA GLY A 66 -5.74 -26.12 -16.14
C GLY A 66 -6.43 -25.80 -14.82
N LEU A 67 -6.03 -24.71 -14.15
CA LEU A 67 -6.56 -24.32 -12.84
C LEU A 67 -7.72 -23.31 -12.92
N ARG A 68 -7.68 -22.40 -13.89
CA ARG A 68 -8.63 -21.26 -13.97
C ARG A 68 -9.23 -21.03 -15.36
N GLY A 69 -8.87 -21.84 -16.35
CA GLY A 69 -9.28 -21.65 -17.73
C GLY A 69 -8.44 -20.59 -18.45
N ARG A 70 -8.50 -20.60 -19.78
CA ARG A 70 -7.84 -19.57 -20.59
C ARG A 70 -8.68 -18.28 -20.54
N PRO A 71 -8.04 -17.11 -20.32
CA PRO A 71 -8.74 -15.85 -20.45
C PRO A 71 -9.25 -15.65 -21.88
N ASP A 72 -10.45 -15.12 -22.01
CA ASP A 72 -10.99 -14.68 -23.30
C ASP A 72 -10.58 -13.23 -23.55
N PHE A 73 -9.52 -13.06 -24.35
CA PHE A 73 -8.98 -11.75 -24.70
C PHE A 73 -9.86 -10.97 -25.69
N ASP A 74 -10.74 -11.67 -26.43
CA ASP A 74 -11.60 -11.05 -27.44
C ASP A 74 -12.94 -10.58 -26.84
N ALA A 75 -13.22 -10.94 -25.59
CA ALA A 75 -14.38 -10.45 -24.86
C ALA A 75 -14.35 -8.92 -24.75
N LYS A 76 -15.54 -8.29 -24.84
CA LYS A 76 -15.71 -6.83 -24.77
C LYS A 76 -15.06 -6.19 -23.53
N ASP A 77 -15.17 -6.86 -22.39
CA ASP A 77 -14.55 -6.46 -21.12
C ASP A 77 -13.46 -7.46 -20.70
N GLY A 78 -12.85 -8.10 -21.71
CA GLY A 78 -11.77 -9.06 -21.56
C GLY A 78 -10.51 -8.42 -20.98
N PRO A 79 -9.59 -9.25 -20.47
CA PRO A 79 -8.33 -8.74 -19.95
C PRO A 79 -7.43 -8.24 -21.07
N THR A 80 -6.49 -7.36 -20.71
CA THR A 80 -5.48 -6.85 -21.63
C THR A 80 -4.13 -7.51 -21.34
N ASP A 81 -3.53 -8.14 -22.33
CA ASP A 81 -2.16 -8.66 -22.23
C ASP A 81 -1.17 -7.52 -21.99
N LEU A 82 -0.31 -7.69 -20.98
CA LEU A 82 0.65 -6.68 -20.53
C LEU A 82 2.03 -6.88 -21.16
N ASP A 83 2.48 -8.14 -21.24
CA ASP A 83 3.85 -8.49 -21.64
C ASP A 83 4.00 -9.90 -22.26
N GLY A 84 2.89 -10.56 -22.60
CA GLY A 84 2.87 -11.93 -23.12
C GLY A 84 2.88 -13.01 -22.04
N PHE A 85 3.01 -12.65 -20.76
CA PHE A 85 2.90 -13.58 -19.64
C PHE A 85 1.81 -13.17 -18.65
N PHE A 86 1.66 -11.87 -18.39
CA PHE A 86 0.65 -11.31 -17.51
C PHE A 86 -0.44 -10.57 -18.28
N ALA A 87 -1.67 -10.62 -17.77
CA ALA A 87 -2.80 -9.87 -18.31
C ALA A 87 -3.54 -9.12 -17.20
N LEU A 88 -3.88 -7.86 -17.45
CA LEU A 88 -4.63 -7.02 -16.54
C LEU A 88 -6.13 -7.24 -16.73
N ASN A 89 -6.88 -7.40 -15.64
CA ASN A 89 -8.33 -7.51 -15.68
C ASN A 89 -8.98 -6.33 -16.43
N GLY A 90 -10.01 -6.59 -17.24
CA GLY A 90 -10.70 -5.54 -18.02
C GLY A 90 -11.30 -4.42 -17.15
N ALA A 91 -11.78 -4.74 -15.94
CA ALA A 91 -12.28 -3.73 -14.99
C ALA A 91 -11.17 -2.77 -14.49
N LEU A 92 -9.90 -3.14 -14.67
CA LEU A 92 -8.72 -2.33 -14.33
C LEU A 92 -8.11 -1.62 -15.55
N ALA A 93 -8.75 -1.65 -16.72
CA ALA A 93 -8.31 -0.94 -17.92
C ALA A 93 -7.91 0.53 -17.68
N PRO A 94 -8.55 1.32 -16.78
CA PRO A 94 -8.10 2.69 -16.47
C PRO A 94 -6.66 2.80 -15.94
N LEU A 95 -6.06 1.71 -15.44
CA LEU A 95 -4.67 1.69 -14.96
C LEU A 95 -3.64 1.41 -16.07
N LEU A 96 -4.09 0.94 -17.24
CA LEU A 96 -3.22 0.57 -18.35
C LEU A 96 -2.32 1.70 -18.87
N PRO A 97 -2.75 2.98 -18.93
CA PRO A 97 -1.86 4.08 -19.30
C PRO A 97 -0.63 4.19 -18.39
N LEU A 98 -0.79 4.00 -17.07
CA LEU A 98 0.31 4.05 -16.12
C LEU A 98 1.30 2.89 -16.34
N TRP A 99 0.78 1.69 -16.63
CA TRP A 99 1.63 0.54 -17.00
C TRP A 99 2.47 0.85 -18.24
N ARG A 100 1.83 1.35 -19.30
CA ARG A 100 2.51 1.68 -20.57
C ARG A 100 3.55 2.79 -20.42
N GLN A 101 3.35 3.71 -19.47
CA GLN A 101 4.30 4.78 -19.15
C GLN A 101 5.43 4.32 -18.20
N GLY A 102 5.34 3.11 -17.64
CA GLY A 102 6.29 2.62 -16.65
C GLY A 102 6.10 3.22 -15.25
N GLU A 103 4.93 3.80 -14.98
CA GLU A 103 4.56 4.43 -13.71
C GLU A 103 3.76 3.48 -12.79
N LEU A 104 3.37 2.30 -13.30
CA LEU A 104 2.74 1.23 -12.54
C LEU A 104 3.60 -0.03 -12.58
N SER A 105 3.78 -0.66 -11.43
CA SER A 105 4.42 -1.97 -11.29
C SER A 105 3.57 -2.90 -10.44
N VAL A 106 3.63 -4.19 -10.73
CA VAL A 106 2.92 -5.24 -9.99
C VAL A 106 3.93 -6.23 -9.42
N ALA A 107 3.79 -6.56 -8.14
CA ALA A 107 4.64 -7.54 -7.47
C ALA A 107 3.81 -8.79 -7.10
N HIS A 108 4.05 -9.89 -7.81
CA HIS A 108 3.44 -11.20 -7.53
C HIS A 108 4.24 -12.00 -6.50
N ALA A 109 3.60 -13.04 -5.96
CA ALA A 109 4.20 -13.96 -4.99
C ALA A 109 4.74 -13.27 -3.72
N VAL A 110 4.18 -12.11 -3.37
CA VAL A 110 4.48 -11.39 -2.12
C VAL A 110 3.42 -11.75 -1.09
N SER A 111 3.84 -12.18 0.09
CA SER A 111 2.94 -12.40 1.22
C SER A 111 3.66 -12.14 2.52
N THR A 112 2.89 -11.88 3.59
CA THR A 112 3.42 -11.96 4.95
C THR A 112 3.81 -13.42 5.27
N PRO A 113 4.66 -13.65 6.28
CA PRO A 113 4.95 -14.99 6.79
C PRO A 113 3.76 -15.63 7.54
N TYR A 114 2.63 -14.93 7.62
CA TYR A 114 1.38 -15.43 8.19
C TYR A 114 0.74 -16.47 7.24
N ARG A 115 1.21 -17.71 7.32
CA ARG A 115 0.68 -18.86 6.56
C ARG A 115 -0.14 -19.78 7.47
N ASP A 116 -1.07 -20.51 6.87
CA ASP A 116 -1.85 -21.58 7.49
C ASP A 116 -2.69 -21.19 8.72
N LYS A 117 -3.02 -19.90 8.82
CA LYS A 117 -3.86 -19.33 9.89
C LYS A 117 -5.14 -18.75 9.28
N ARG A 118 -6.21 -18.68 10.08
CA ARG A 118 -7.58 -18.36 9.60
C ARG A 118 -8.13 -17.01 10.08
N SER A 119 -7.37 -16.23 10.85
CA SER A 119 -7.79 -14.89 11.27
C SER A 119 -7.33 -13.84 10.25
N HIS A 120 -8.29 -13.24 9.55
CA HIS A 120 -8.04 -12.09 8.67
C HIS A 120 -7.60 -10.85 9.46
N PHE A 121 -8.04 -10.71 10.71
CA PHE A 121 -7.64 -9.60 11.59
C PHE A 121 -6.14 -9.67 11.92
N ASP A 122 -5.62 -10.84 12.29
CA ASP A 122 -4.20 -11.00 12.60
C ASP A 122 -3.31 -10.79 11.35
N GLY A 123 -3.79 -11.24 10.18
CA GLY A 123 -3.10 -11.01 8.92
C GLY A 123 -3.02 -9.52 8.56
N GLN A 124 -4.10 -8.78 8.83
CA GLN A 124 -4.13 -7.33 8.68
C GLN A 124 -3.20 -6.63 9.67
N ASP A 125 -3.21 -7.03 10.93
CA ASP A 125 -2.32 -6.47 11.97
C ASP A 125 -0.84 -6.68 11.60
N LEU A 126 -0.47 -7.85 11.10
CA LEU A 126 0.89 -8.14 10.65
C LEU A 126 1.30 -7.30 9.44
N LEU A 127 0.40 -7.13 8.46
CA LEU A 127 0.64 -6.28 7.29
C LEU A 127 0.82 -4.81 7.70
N GLU A 128 -0.05 -4.30 8.57
CA GLU A 128 -0.05 -2.91 8.99
C GLU A 128 1.09 -2.58 9.97
N ALA A 129 1.46 -3.52 10.84
CA ALA A 129 2.64 -3.40 11.69
C ALA A 129 3.96 -3.64 10.92
N GLY A 130 3.93 -4.34 9.78
CA GLY A 130 5.10 -4.67 8.98
C GLY A 130 6.10 -5.56 9.74
N ILE A 131 5.60 -6.58 10.44
CA ILE A 131 6.40 -7.51 11.25
C ILE A 131 6.16 -8.96 10.82
N ALA A 132 7.12 -9.83 11.13
CA ALA A 132 7.07 -11.24 10.74
C ALA A 132 6.28 -12.12 11.73
N ASP A 133 6.11 -11.68 12.97
CA ASP A 133 5.43 -12.43 14.01
C ASP A 133 4.87 -11.49 15.09
N LEU A 134 3.73 -11.86 15.67
CA LEU A 134 3.09 -11.17 16.78
C LEU A 134 3.61 -11.61 18.16
N SER A 135 4.39 -12.69 18.25
CA SER A 135 4.81 -13.29 19.54
C SER A 135 5.95 -12.56 20.27
N GLN A 136 6.72 -11.72 19.58
CA GLN A 136 8.02 -11.24 20.05
C GLN A 136 7.96 -9.99 20.95
N GLY A 137 6.78 -9.57 21.43
CA GLY A 137 6.65 -8.32 22.19
C GLY A 137 7.10 -7.07 21.41
N LEU A 138 7.29 -7.20 20.09
CA LEU A 138 7.56 -6.10 19.18
C LEU A 138 6.35 -5.17 19.21
N SER A 139 6.62 -3.87 19.30
CA SER A 139 5.55 -2.88 19.29
C SER A 139 4.67 -3.08 18.06
N ARG A 140 3.36 -3.19 18.28
CA ARG A 140 2.33 -3.30 17.22
C ARG A 140 2.09 -1.98 16.49
N ASP A 141 2.98 -1.01 16.67
CA ASP A 141 2.96 0.23 15.93
C ASP A 141 3.00 -0.03 14.44
N GLY A 142 2.34 0.83 13.69
CA GLY A 142 2.32 0.77 12.25
C GLY A 142 3.69 1.09 11.66
N TRP A 143 4.08 0.34 10.63
CA TRP A 143 5.39 0.55 10.01
C TRP A 143 5.54 1.96 9.44
N LEU A 144 4.45 2.56 8.93
CA LEU A 144 4.48 3.92 8.40
C LEU A 144 4.64 4.95 9.52
N ASN A 145 4.04 4.73 10.70
CA ASN A 145 4.30 5.59 11.86
C ASN A 145 5.77 5.51 12.30
N ARG A 146 6.34 4.30 12.37
CA ARG A 146 7.76 4.13 12.71
C ARG A 146 8.68 4.82 11.70
N MET A 147 8.30 4.86 10.42
CA MET A 147 9.05 5.59 9.38
C MET A 147 9.08 7.10 9.67
N LEU A 148 8.01 7.68 10.22
CA LEU A 148 7.95 9.11 10.55
C LEU A 148 9.07 9.52 11.52
N SER A 149 9.42 8.68 12.48
CA SER A 149 10.52 8.94 13.43
C SER A 149 11.90 9.10 12.77
N HIS A 150 12.02 8.70 11.50
CA HIS A 150 13.24 8.83 10.71
C HIS A 150 13.16 9.94 9.64
N TYR A 151 12.00 10.58 9.48
CA TYR A 151 11.81 11.66 8.52
C TYR A 151 12.06 13.02 9.20
N PRO A 152 12.90 13.91 8.65
CA PRO A 152 13.10 15.23 9.24
C PRO A 152 11.84 16.10 9.09
N GLY A 153 11.57 16.95 10.09
CA GLY A 153 10.50 17.96 10.02
C GLY A 153 9.07 17.39 10.04
N VAL A 154 8.86 16.21 10.63
CA VAL A 154 7.51 15.65 10.81
C VAL A 154 6.74 16.45 11.86
N GLY A 155 5.53 16.88 11.50
CA GLY A 155 4.52 17.42 12.40
C GLY A 155 3.21 16.64 12.32
N THR A 156 2.20 17.10 13.07
CA THR A 156 0.85 16.46 13.07
C THR A 156 0.17 16.50 11.70
N GLU A 157 0.56 17.45 10.85
CA GLU A 157 0.08 17.64 9.49
C GLU A 157 0.89 16.85 8.45
N THR A 158 1.82 15.99 8.86
CA THR A 158 2.66 15.24 7.92
C THR A 158 2.03 13.91 7.50
N ALA A 159 1.20 13.29 8.36
CA ALA A 159 0.65 11.96 8.12
C ALA A 159 -0.85 11.88 8.46
N TYR A 160 -1.62 11.29 7.54
CA TYR A 160 -3.06 11.13 7.67
C TYR A 160 -3.47 9.67 7.46
N ALA A 161 -4.29 9.16 8.37
CA ALA A 161 -5.02 7.92 8.19
C ALA A 161 -6.48 8.24 7.87
N VAL A 162 -6.98 7.82 6.70
CA VAL A 162 -8.38 8.01 6.30
C VAL A 162 -9.05 6.65 6.17
N GLY A 163 -10.04 6.36 7.01
CA GLY A 163 -10.71 5.06 7.01
C GLY A 163 -12.02 5.04 7.81
N ARG A 164 -12.77 3.95 7.70
CA ARG A 164 -13.94 3.72 8.56
C ARG A 164 -13.54 3.24 9.97
N ASP A 165 -12.44 2.50 10.05
CA ASP A 165 -11.87 1.94 11.26
C ASP A 165 -10.48 2.56 11.52
N SER A 166 -9.91 2.30 12.70
CA SER A 166 -8.53 2.67 12.98
C SER A 166 -7.58 1.93 12.02
N LEU A 167 -6.78 2.70 11.28
CA LEU A 167 -5.70 2.18 10.46
C LEU A 167 -4.44 2.07 11.32
N SER A 168 -4.13 0.83 11.73
CA SER A 168 -2.97 0.52 12.57
C SER A 168 -1.64 0.85 11.89
N ILE A 169 -1.62 0.94 10.55
CA ILE A 169 -0.42 1.32 9.76
C ILE A 169 0.20 2.67 10.18
N LEU A 170 -0.60 3.57 10.74
CA LEU A 170 -0.15 4.85 11.28
C LEU A 170 -0.21 4.92 12.82
N SER A 171 -0.60 3.87 13.54
CA SER A 171 -0.55 3.85 15.01
C SER A 171 0.88 3.88 15.55
N GLY A 172 1.11 4.60 16.65
CA GLY A 172 2.42 4.72 17.31
C GLY A 172 2.64 6.11 17.90
N ASP A 173 3.88 6.39 18.32
CA ASP A 173 4.25 7.64 19.00
C ASP A 173 4.49 8.82 18.04
N GLY A 174 4.65 8.56 16.74
CA GLY A 174 4.85 9.59 15.74
C GLY A 174 3.60 10.48 15.56
N PRO A 175 3.80 11.79 15.27
CA PRO A 175 2.70 12.74 15.13
C PRO A 175 1.85 12.42 13.90
N ARG A 176 0.51 12.42 14.07
CA ARG A 176 -0.44 12.08 13.00
C ARG A 176 -1.83 12.64 13.23
N LEU A 177 -2.61 12.70 12.15
CA LEU A 177 -4.06 12.90 12.20
C LEU A 177 -4.79 11.65 11.72
N ALA A 178 -5.77 11.18 12.49
CA ALA A 178 -6.72 10.17 12.03
C ALA A 178 -8.02 10.86 11.62
N LEU A 179 -8.52 10.53 10.44
CA LEU A 179 -9.77 11.05 9.87
C LEU A 179 -10.72 9.88 9.63
N ASP A 180 -11.96 10.02 10.07
CA ASP A 180 -12.99 9.08 9.66
C ASP A 180 -13.47 9.37 8.22
N ALA A 181 -14.20 8.41 7.63
CA ALA A 181 -14.77 8.55 6.29
C ALA A 181 -15.78 9.72 6.14
N ARG A 182 -16.15 10.41 7.23
CA ARG A 182 -17.00 11.60 7.26
C ARG A 182 -16.21 12.90 7.50
N GLY A 183 -14.88 12.82 7.52
CA GLY A 183 -13.97 13.96 7.70
C GLY A 183 -13.81 14.43 9.15
N ARG A 184 -14.27 13.66 10.15
CA ARG A 184 -14.01 14.01 11.56
C ARG A 184 -12.59 13.61 11.94
N SER A 185 -11.89 14.53 12.57
CA SER A 185 -10.48 14.35 12.93
C SER A 185 -10.28 13.99 14.40
N ARG A 186 -9.27 13.16 14.65
CA ARG A 186 -8.66 12.95 15.96
C ARG A 186 -7.15 13.12 15.80
N ALA A 187 -6.61 14.20 16.33
CA ALA A 187 -5.18 14.46 16.34
C ALA A 187 -4.52 13.68 17.48
N GLN A 188 -3.36 13.09 17.21
CA GLN A 188 -2.47 12.60 18.26
C GLN A 188 -1.16 13.39 18.20
N PRO A 189 -0.85 14.21 19.23
CA PRO A 189 0.43 14.88 19.32
C PRO A 189 1.56 13.85 19.47
N PRO A 190 2.82 14.22 19.16
CA PRO A 190 3.95 13.31 19.35
C PRO A 190 3.98 12.80 20.79
N GLY A 191 4.21 11.49 20.95
CA GLY A 191 4.46 10.89 22.25
C GLY A 191 5.72 11.48 22.91
N PRO A 192 5.92 11.28 24.23
CA PRO A 192 7.17 11.68 24.86
C PRO A 192 8.34 11.08 24.09
N ALA A 193 9.37 11.88 23.81
CA ALA A 193 10.60 11.38 23.18
C ALA A 193 11.04 10.12 23.92
N PRO A 194 11.39 9.02 23.23
CA PRO A 194 11.76 7.79 23.89
C PRO A 194 12.84 8.12 24.91
N GLY A 195 12.49 8.01 26.19
CA GLY A 195 13.46 8.11 27.28
C GLY A 195 14.58 7.13 26.96
N ARG A 196 15.80 7.44 27.40
CA ARG A 196 16.95 6.53 27.32
C ARG A 196 16.67 5.23 28.09
N ALA A 197 15.78 4.39 27.58
CA ALA A 197 15.53 3.05 28.01
C ALA A 197 16.54 2.17 27.25
N ARG A 198 17.25 1.37 28.03
CA ARG A 198 18.42 0.58 27.66
C ARG A 198 18.08 -0.38 26.51
N HIS A 199 18.39 -0.02 25.27
CA HIS A 199 18.57 -0.98 24.19
C HIS A 199 20.05 -1.32 24.06
N ALA A 200 20.49 -2.25 24.91
CA ALA A 200 21.71 -3.01 24.64
C ALA A 200 21.42 -3.95 23.46
N GLY A 201 22.21 -3.81 22.39
CA GLY A 201 22.20 -4.75 21.26
C GLY A 201 21.35 -4.32 20.07
N ARG A 202 21.89 -3.45 19.21
CA ARG A 202 21.50 -3.39 17.79
C ARG A 202 22.75 -3.64 16.93
N PRO A 203 22.73 -4.57 15.96
CA PRO A 203 23.76 -4.62 14.94
C PRO A 203 23.65 -3.35 14.07
N ARG A 204 24.74 -2.58 13.99
CA ARG A 204 24.84 -1.44 13.08
C ARG A 204 24.96 -1.98 11.65
N LEU A 205 23.95 -1.76 10.82
CA LEU A 205 24.12 -1.90 9.37
C LEU A 205 25.00 -0.72 8.90
N ARG A 206 26.28 -1.00 8.63
CA ARG A 206 27.15 -0.06 7.90
C ARG A 206 26.79 -0.14 6.43
N LEU A 207 26.13 0.89 5.90
CA LEU A 207 26.10 1.13 4.47
C LEU A 207 27.45 1.77 4.09
N GLY A 208 28.24 1.06 3.30
CA GLY A 208 29.46 1.60 2.70
C GLY A 208 29.13 2.68 1.65
N PRO A 209 30.02 3.64 1.40
CA PRO A 209 29.75 4.76 0.53
C PRO A 209 30.02 4.35 -0.92
N ASP A 210 29.08 3.68 -1.58
CA ASP A 210 29.08 3.52 -3.05
C ASP A 210 27.67 3.14 -3.51
N ALA A 211 26.80 4.14 -3.64
CA ALA A 211 25.53 3.99 -4.35
C ALA A 211 25.32 5.23 -5.22
N GLY A 212 26.12 5.32 -6.29
CA GLY A 212 25.83 6.21 -7.41
C GLY A 212 24.48 5.83 -8.04
N ALA A 213 23.74 6.84 -8.48
CA ALA A 213 22.44 6.73 -9.12
C ALA A 213 22.51 5.81 -10.36
N GLY A 214 22.07 4.56 -10.20
CA GLY A 214 21.93 3.58 -11.27
C GLY A 214 20.46 3.26 -11.50
N HIS A 215 19.95 3.63 -12.67
CA HIS A 215 18.61 3.35 -13.15
C HIS A 215 18.39 1.82 -13.23
N LEU A 216 17.63 1.25 -12.28
CA LEU A 216 17.35 -0.20 -12.24
C LEU A 216 16.23 -0.55 -13.22
N ARG A 217 16.58 -0.78 -14.49
CA ARG A 217 15.72 -1.54 -15.43
C ARG A 217 15.87 -3.03 -15.11
N GLY A 218 14.94 -3.58 -14.34
CA GLY A 218 14.86 -5.01 -14.06
C GLY A 218 14.37 -5.78 -15.29
N ARG A 219 15.29 -6.38 -16.06
CA ARG A 219 14.96 -7.41 -17.05
C ARG A 219 15.02 -8.77 -16.35
N TRP A 220 13.88 -9.43 -16.18
CA TRP A 220 13.79 -10.79 -15.66
C TRP A 220 14.49 -11.77 -16.62
N ARG A 221 15.31 -12.69 -16.08
CA ARG A 221 15.87 -13.83 -16.82
C ARG A 221 15.58 -15.11 -16.05
N PRO A 222 15.05 -16.18 -16.70
CA PRO A 222 14.81 -17.45 -16.03
C PRO A 222 16.15 -18.16 -15.73
N GLY A 223 16.23 -18.75 -14.54
CA GLY A 223 17.44 -19.39 -14.00
C GLY A 223 17.88 -20.61 -14.81
N GLY A 224 19.14 -20.61 -15.24
CA GLY A 224 19.81 -21.78 -15.82
C GLY A 224 20.10 -22.84 -14.76
N ARG A 225 19.94 -24.11 -15.16
CA ARG A 225 20.33 -25.29 -14.37
C ARG A 225 21.81 -25.20 -14.02
N ARG A 226 22.16 -25.48 -12.76
CA ARG A 226 23.54 -25.73 -12.35
C ARG A 226 23.83 -27.21 -12.53
N ASP A 227 24.58 -27.53 -13.57
CA ASP A 227 25.31 -28.79 -13.67
C ASP A 227 26.73 -28.59 -13.11
N GLY A 228 27.23 -29.58 -12.36
CA GLY A 228 28.60 -29.67 -11.83
C GLY A 228 28.61 -29.87 -10.30
N ALA A 229 29.34 -30.80 -9.70
CA ALA A 229 30.53 -31.60 -10.07
C ALA A 229 30.54 -32.89 -9.18
N GLY A 230 31.13 -34.04 -9.53
CA GLY A 230 32.58 -34.30 -9.61
C GLY A 230 33.29 -33.89 -8.31
N ARG A 231 33.94 -34.72 -7.48
CA ARG A 231 34.51 -36.08 -7.49
C ARG A 231 34.68 -36.48 -6.02
N ASP A 232 34.83 -37.77 -5.70
CA ASP A 232 35.89 -38.16 -4.76
C ASP A 232 36.36 -39.59 -5.05
N ASP A 233 37.64 -39.71 -5.39
CA ASP A 233 38.38 -40.95 -5.56
C ASP A 233 39.02 -41.29 -4.21
N GLY A 234 38.59 -42.38 -3.58
CA GLY A 234 39.18 -42.88 -2.34
C GLY A 234 39.31 -44.40 -2.37
N ARG A 235 40.53 -44.87 -2.62
CA ARG A 235 40.93 -46.28 -2.48
C ARG A 235 41.05 -46.66 -0.99
N ASP A 236 41.01 -47.97 -0.77
CA ASP A 236 41.45 -48.77 0.38
C ASP A 236 40.46 -48.95 1.54
N ALA A 237 39.81 -50.12 1.59
CA ALA A 237 40.18 -51.19 2.53
C ALA A 237 39.18 -52.38 2.49
N ARG A 238 39.75 -53.55 2.15
CA ARG A 238 39.24 -54.94 2.32
C ARG A 238 38.19 -55.47 1.36
#